data_AF-A0A7J4JW69-F1
#
_entry.id   AF-A0A7J4JW69-F1
#
_cell.length_a   1.000
_cell.length_b   1.000
_cell.length_c   1.000
_cell.angle_alpha   90.00
_cell.angle_beta   90.00
_cell.angle_gamma   90.00
#
_symmetry.space_group_name_H-M   'P 1'
#
loop_
_entity.id
_entity.type
_entity.pdbx_description
1 polymer ?
#
loop_
_entity_poly.entity_id
_entity_poly.type
_entity_poly.pdbx_seq_one_letter_code
_entity_poly.pdbx_strand_id
1 'polypeptide(L)'
;TVDRLIDALNGNRKYTPSLAVINKIDMASKEELKKIDPSIMKISAEKRVGIEELKEAIYKKLNLMRIFTRTKFNKADMDAPLMMRSNASIADLCDVVHRELRSLFKFAEVWGKSAKHPGQKVGLTHKLQDNDIVLIHKK
;
A
#
# COMPACT_ATOMS: atom_id res chain seq x y z
N THR A 1 -19.86 4.02 13.22
CA THR A 1 -21.23 3.74 13.70
C THR A 1 -21.24 2.38 14.36
N VAL A 2 -22.18 2.15 15.27
CA VAL A 2 -22.36 0.91 16.04
C VAL A 2 -22.32 -0.34 15.14
N ASP A 3 -22.84 -0.27 13.92
CA ASP A 3 -22.81 -1.39 12.96
C ASP A 3 -21.39 -1.83 12.57
N ARG A 4 -20.43 -0.91 12.44
CA ARG A 4 -19.03 -1.29 12.17
C ARG A 4 -18.41 -2.04 13.35
N LEU A 5 -18.86 -1.76 14.57
CA LEU A 5 -18.41 -2.45 15.77
C LEU A 5 -19.00 -3.87 15.83
N ILE A 6 -20.31 -4.00 15.54
CA ILE A 6 -21.00 -5.30 15.46
C ILE A 6 -20.39 -6.17 14.36
N ASP A 7 -20.11 -5.59 13.19
CA ASP A 7 -19.48 -6.29 12.07
C ASP A 7 -18.04 -6.74 12.36
N ALA A 8 -17.28 -5.94 13.12
CA ALA A 8 -15.94 -6.31 13.55
C ALA A 8 -15.94 -7.50 14.53
N LEU A 9 -16.96 -7.59 15.39
CA LEU A 9 -17.12 -8.68 16.35
C LEU A 9 -17.55 -10.00 15.69
N ASN A 10 -18.38 -9.92 14.65
CA ASN A 10 -18.89 -11.10 13.94
C ASN A 10 -17.87 -11.76 13.00
N GLY A 11 -16.73 -11.11 12.69
CA GLY A 11 -15.62 -11.68 11.89
C GLY A 11 -15.93 -12.04 10.43
N ASN A 12 -17.21 -12.00 10.03
CA ASN A 12 -17.68 -12.42 8.70
C ASN A 12 -17.62 -11.32 7.63
N ARG A 13 -17.27 -10.08 7.99
CA ARG A 13 -17.27 -8.94 7.06
C ARG A 13 -15.87 -8.36 6.89
N LYS A 14 -15.38 -8.36 5.65
CA LYS A 14 -14.10 -7.77 5.26
C LYS A 14 -14.33 -6.40 4.64
N TYR A 15 -13.91 -5.34 5.33
CA TYR A 15 -13.97 -3.98 4.82
C TYR A 15 -12.83 -3.74 3.84
N THR A 16 -13.13 -3.80 2.53
CA THR A 16 -12.16 -3.52 1.47
C THR A 16 -12.38 -2.12 0.89
N PRO A 17 -11.29 -1.37 0.61
CA PRO A 17 -11.40 -0.11 -0.10
C PRO A 17 -12.00 -0.36 -1.49
N SER A 18 -13.04 0.40 -1.85
CA SER A 18 -13.75 0.29 -3.13
C SER A 18 -13.73 1.61 -3.88
N LEU A 19 -13.75 1.58 -5.22
CA LEU A 19 -13.77 2.77 -6.08
C LEU A 19 -14.97 2.63 -7.03
N ALA A 20 -15.87 3.60 -7.02
CA ALA A 20 -17.02 3.61 -7.91
C ALA A 20 -16.63 4.24 -9.25
N VAL A 21 -16.90 3.54 -10.34
CA VAL A 21 -16.53 3.94 -11.70
C VAL A 21 -17.72 3.71 -12.62
N ILE A 22 -18.10 4.74 -13.37
CA ILE A 22 -19.10 4.68 -14.43
C ILE A 22 -18.38 4.70 -15.77
N ASN A 23 -18.61 3.66 -16.57
CA ASN A 23 -18.07 3.52 -17.91
C ASN A 23 -19.07 4.01 -18.97
N LYS A 24 -18.63 4.16 -20.22
CA LYS A 24 -19.42 4.57 -21.40
C LYS A 24 -19.97 5.99 -21.35
N ILE A 25 -19.20 6.93 -20.80
CA ILE A 25 -19.60 8.35 -20.74
C ILE A 25 -19.78 8.98 -22.14
N ASP A 26 -19.25 8.33 -23.18
CA ASP A 26 -19.41 8.70 -24.58
C ASP A 26 -20.84 8.55 -25.11
N MET A 27 -21.68 7.73 -24.44
CA MET A 27 -23.10 7.57 -24.78
C MET A 27 -24.01 8.50 -23.98
N ALA A 28 -23.48 9.19 -22.97
CA ALA A 28 -24.26 10.03 -22.06
C ALA A 28 -24.21 11.51 -22.47
N SER A 29 -25.31 12.23 -22.26
CA SER A 29 -25.35 13.68 -22.46
C SER A 29 -24.58 14.43 -21.36
N LYS A 30 -24.11 15.64 -21.65
CA LYS A 30 -23.39 16.48 -20.67
C LYS A 30 -24.24 16.80 -19.43
N GLU A 31 -25.56 16.80 -19.56
CA GLU A 31 -26.51 17.09 -18.48
C GLU A 31 -26.67 15.90 -17.53
N GLU A 32 -26.71 14.68 -18.06
CA GLU A 32 -26.71 13.44 -17.26
C GLU A 32 -25.41 13.27 -16.50
N LEU A 33 -24.27 13.58 -17.16
CA LEU A 33 -22.96 13.52 -16.52
C LEU A 33 -22.81 14.52 -15.36
N LYS A 34 -23.54 15.65 -15.37
CA LYS A 34 -23.54 16.62 -14.26
C LYS A 34 -24.37 16.17 -13.06
N LYS A 35 -25.38 15.32 -13.25
CA LYS A 35 -26.23 14.77 -12.17
C LYS A 35 -25.53 13.68 -11.36
N ILE A 36 -24.51 13.05 -11.93
CA ILE A 36 -23.73 12.00 -11.27
C ILE A 36 -22.83 12.62 -10.19
N ASP A 37 -22.88 12.03 -9.00
CA ASP A 37 -22.06 12.35 -7.84
C ASP A 37 -20.57 12.56 -8.21
N PRO A 38 -19.94 13.68 -7.81
CA PRO A 38 -18.53 13.97 -8.06
C PRO A 38 -17.56 12.90 -7.54
N SER A 39 -17.97 12.11 -6.54
CA SER A 39 -17.16 11.03 -5.98
C SER A 39 -17.04 9.79 -6.88
N ILE A 40 -17.91 9.67 -7.88
CA ILE A 40 -17.91 8.58 -8.85
C ILE A 40 -17.09 8.99 -10.07
N MET A 41 -16.12 8.15 -10.43
CA MET A 41 -15.25 8.43 -11.55
C MET A 41 -15.94 8.09 -12.87
N LYS A 42 -15.76 8.97 -13.86
CA LYS A 42 -16.44 8.93 -15.15
C LYS A 42 -15.42 8.60 -16.22
N ILE A 43 -15.54 7.43 -16.85
CA ILE A 43 -14.57 6.95 -17.85
C ILE A 43 -15.25 6.56 -19.16
N SER A 44 -14.51 6.62 -20.26
CA SER A 44 -14.83 5.90 -21.49
C SER A 44 -13.66 4.98 -21.79
N ALA A 45 -13.84 3.68 -21.53
CA ALA A 45 -12.80 2.69 -21.79
C ALA A 45 -12.45 2.57 -23.28
N GLU A 46 -13.45 2.72 -24.16
CA GLU A 46 -13.26 2.65 -25.61
C GLU A 46 -12.47 3.85 -26.14
N LYS A 47 -12.86 5.07 -25.74
CA LYS A 47 -12.17 6.30 -26.14
C LYS A 47 -10.93 6.62 -25.29
N ARG A 48 -10.61 5.75 -24.33
CA ARG A 48 -9.52 5.92 -23.34
C ARG A 48 -9.57 7.23 -22.55
N VAL A 49 -10.78 7.78 -22.34
CA VAL A 49 -10.99 9.01 -21.57
C VAL A 49 -11.10 8.65 -20.08
N GLY A 50 -10.36 9.34 -19.22
CA GLY A 50 -10.38 9.15 -17.76
C GLY A 50 -9.62 7.91 -17.25
N ILE A 51 -8.91 7.19 -18.13
CA ILE A 51 -8.18 5.97 -17.75
C ILE A 51 -6.93 6.27 -16.90
N GLU A 52 -6.19 7.34 -17.20
CA GLU A 52 -5.01 7.70 -16.41
C GLU A 52 -5.41 8.18 -15.00
N GLU A 53 -6.47 8.98 -14.89
CA GLU A 53 -7.05 9.38 -13.61
C GLU A 53 -7.53 8.17 -12.79
N LEU A 54 -8.11 7.17 -13.45
CA LEU A 54 -8.50 5.92 -12.82
C LEU A 54 -7.31 5.14 -12.28
N LYS A 55 -6.24 4.99 -13.06
CA LYS A 55 -5.01 4.33 -12.60
C LYS A 55 -4.42 5.03 -11.38
N GLU A 56 -4.33 6.36 -11.41
CA GLU A 56 -3.84 7.13 -10.28
C GLU A 56 -4.71 6.96 -9.04
N ALA A 57 -6.04 7.01 -9.19
CA ALA A 57 -6.96 6.86 -8.08
C ALA A 57 -6.90 5.44 -7.48
N ILE A 58 -6.74 4.40 -8.31
CA ILE A 58 -6.50 3.04 -7.84
C ILE A 58 -5.21 2.99 -7.03
N TYR A 59 -4.12 3.55 -7.56
CA TYR A 59 -2.82 3.57 -6.88
C TYR A 59 -2.89 4.30 -5.52
N LYS A 60 -3.49 5.50 -5.50
CA LYS A 60 -3.72 6.30 -4.28
C LYS A 60 -4.56 5.53 -3.26
N LYS A 61 -5.59 4.81 -3.70
CA LYS A 61 -6.51 4.09 -2.82
C LYS A 61 -5.96 2.76 -2.28
N LEU A 62 -5.06 2.11 -3.02
CA LEU A 62 -4.33 0.94 -2.54
C LEU A 62 -3.37 1.29 -1.39
N ASN A 63 -2.96 2.56 -1.29
CA ASN A 63 -2.11 3.10 -0.23
C ASN A 63 -0.87 2.21 -0.03
N LEU A 64 -0.08 2.10 -1.10
CA LEU A 64 1.13 1.28 -1.13
C LEU A 64 2.36 2.11 -0.80
N MET A 65 3.38 1.46 -0.26
CA MET A 65 4.69 1.98 0.03
C MET A 65 5.76 1.07 -0.56
N ARG A 66 6.84 1.68 -1.04
CA ARG A 66 8.03 1.01 -1.58
C ARG A 66 9.05 0.83 -0.47
N ILE A 67 9.44 -0.40 -0.22
CA ILE A 67 10.48 -0.76 0.75
C ILE A 67 11.65 -1.37 0.00
N PHE A 68 12.84 -0.83 0.23
CA PHE A 68 14.06 -1.31 -0.39
C PHE A 68 14.80 -2.21 0.57
N THR A 69 15.12 -3.43 0.16
CA THR A 69 15.92 -4.34 0.99
C THR A 69 17.39 -4.25 0.62
N ARG A 70 18.25 -4.28 1.64
CA ARG A 70 19.70 -4.31 1.48
C ARG A 70 20.27 -5.56 2.15
N THR A 71 21.39 -6.08 1.63
CA THR A 71 22.19 -7.12 2.30
C THR A 71 23.42 -6.50 2.98
N LYS A 72 24.05 -7.20 3.93
CA LYS A 72 25.21 -6.67 4.67
C LYS A 72 26.33 -6.17 3.75
N PHE A 73 26.58 -6.89 2.66
CA PHE A 73 27.71 -6.66 1.77
C PHE A 73 27.37 -5.86 0.51
N ASN A 74 26.10 -5.82 0.11
CA ASN A 74 25.68 -5.10 -1.09
C ASN A 74 24.99 -3.78 -0.74
N LYS A 75 24.92 -2.87 -1.71
CA LYS A 75 24.05 -1.69 -1.63
C LYS A 75 22.58 -2.13 -1.71
N ALA A 76 21.68 -1.24 -1.28
CA ALA A 76 20.25 -1.47 -1.45
C ALA A 76 19.94 -1.62 -2.94
N ASP A 77 19.13 -2.61 -3.28
CA ASP A 77 18.57 -2.72 -4.61
C ASP A 77 17.50 -1.63 -4.75
N MET A 78 17.78 -0.61 -5.57
CA MET A 78 16.87 0.50 -5.82
C MET A 78 15.97 0.26 -7.04
N ASP A 79 16.24 -0.80 -7.79
CA ASP A 79 15.53 -1.12 -9.03
C ASP A 79 14.33 -2.04 -8.75
N ALA A 80 14.41 -2.88 -7.72
CA ALA A 80 13.35 -3.80 -7.30
C ALA A 80 12.81 -3.51 -5.88
N PRO A 81 11.96 -2.47 -5.69
CA PRO A 81 11.30 -2.24 -4.41
C PRO A 81 10.27 -3.32 -4.08
N LEU A 82 10.18 -3.67 -2.81
CA LEU A 82 9.07 -4.44 -2.26
C LEU A 82 7.85 -3.52 -2.09
N MET A 83 6.76 -3.82 -2.79
CA MET A 83 5.49 -3.10 -2.63
C MET A 83 4.71 -3.65 -1.45
N MET A 84 4.53 -2.83 -0.41
CA MET A 84 3.79 -3.17 0.80
C MET A 84 2.63 -2.21 1.01
N ARG A 85 1.61 -2.60 1.78
CA ARG A 85 0.57 -1.66 2.21
C ARG A 85 1.15 -0.70 3.26
N SER A 86 0.72 0.56 3.22
CA SER A 86 1.05 1.54 4.26
C SER A 86 0.68 1.02 5.65
N ASN A 87 1.45 1.45 6.66
CA ASN A 87 1.41 0.96 8.04
C ASN A 87 1.84 -0.50 8.26
N ALA A 88 2.49 -1.14 7.27
CA ALA A 88 3.14 -2.42 7.51
C ALA A 88 4.34 -2.26 8.46
N SER A 89 4.61 -3.31 9.22
CA SER A 89 5.70 -3.39 10.18
C SER A 89 6.87 -4.20 9.64
N ILE A 90 7.99 -4.19 10.36
CA ILE A 90 9.13 -5.08 10.08
C ILE A 90 8.71 -6.55 10.10
N ALA A 91 7.76 -6.95 10.96
CA ALA A 91 7.22 -8.30 10.97
C ALA A 91 6.53 -8.65 9.65
N ASP A 92 5.69 -7.75 9.14
CA ASP A 92 4.99 -7.94 7.87
C ASP A 92 5.99 -8.00 6.71
N LEU A 93 7.06 -7.20 6.75
CA LEU A 93 8.14 -7.25 5.76
C LEU A 93 8.82 -8.62 5.78
N CYS A 94 9.10 -9.15 6.98
CA CYS A 94 9.70 -10.48 7.11
C CYS A 94 8.80 -11.55 6.47
N ASP A 95 7.50 -11.51 6.71
CA ASP A 95 6.53 -12.49 6.21
C ASP A 95 6.37 -12.42 4.67
N VAL A 96 6.52 -11.23 4.06
CA VAL A 96 6.53 -11.06 2.60
C VAL A 96 7.82 -11.57 1.98
N VAL A 97 8.98 -11.32 2.61
CA VAL A 97 10.28 -11.76 2.10
C VAL A 97 10.42 -13.28 2.19
N HIS A 98 10.18 -13.86 3.37
CA HIS A 98 10.20 -15.31 3.56
C HIS A 98 9.55 -15.70 4.89
N ARG A 99 8.70 -16.73 4.89
CA ARG A 99 7.92 -17.17 6.08
C ARG A 99 8.76 -17.45 7.33
N GLU A 100 9.97 -17.99 7.17
CA GLU A 100 10.88 -18.31 8.28
C GLU A 100 11.74 -17.12 8.74
N LEU A 101 11.76 -16.02 7.99
CA LEU A 101 12.61 -14.87 8.30
C LEU A 101 12.23 -14.24 9.65
N ARG A 102 10.93 -14.26 9.96
CA ARG A 102 10.39 -13.76 11.20
C ARG A 102 10.88 -14.53 12.42
N SER A 103 10.97 -15.86 12.36
CA SER A 103 11.50 -16.70 13.45
C SER A 103 13.00 -16.50 13.68
N LEU A 104 13.74 -16.25 12.60
CA LEU A 104 15.18 -16.01 12.64
C LEU A 104 15.53 -14.56 12.93
N PHE A 105 14.56 -13.66 13.08
CA PHE A 105 14.80 -12.24 13.28
C PHE A 105 15.54 -11.95 14.60
N LYS A 106 16.58 -11.11 14.51
CA LYS A 106 17.30 -10.56 15.67
C LYS A 106 17.02 -9.07 15.84
N PHE A 107 17.27 -8.27 14.80
CA PHE A 107 16.93 -6.85 14.70
C PHE A 107 16.93 -6.45 13.21
N ALA A 108 16.41 -5.27 12.89
CA ALA A 108 16.59 -4.65 11.59
C ALA A 108 17.27 -3.29 11.73
N GLU A 109 18.01 -2.87 10.71
CA GLU A 109 18.49 -1.51 10.55
C GLU A 109 17.66 -0.83 9.47
N VAL A 110 17.22 0.41 9.74
CA VAL A 110 16.38 1.18 8.82
C VAL A 110 17.06 2.50 8.47
N TRP A 111 17.02 2.86 7.19
CA TRP A 111 17.37 4.18 6.66
C TRP A 111 16.17 4.76 5.94
N GLY A 112 15.67 5.90 6.41
CA GLY A 112 14.51 6.53 5.81
C GLY A 112 13.75 7.37 6.82
N LYS A 113 12.54 7.79 6.44
CA LYS A 113 11.72 8.72 7.24
C LYS A 113 11.14 8.06 8.50
N SER A 114 11.02 6.73 8.52
CA SER A 114 10.53 6.04 9.72
C SER A 114 11.58 5.95 10.83
N ALA A 115 12.87 6.09 10.50
CA ALA A 115 13.96 6.06 11.46
C ALA A 115 14.32 7.47 11.94
N LYS A 116 14.65 7.60 13.23
CA LYS A 116 15.14 8.87 13.82
C LYS A 116 16.54 9.23 13.31
N HIS A 117 17.36 8.22 13.01
CA HIS A 117 18.67 8.39 12.43
C HIS A 117 18.97 7.26 11.44
N PRO A 118 19.84 7.48 10.45
CA PRO A 118 20.31 6.44 9.53
C PRO A 118 20.83 5.21 10.27
N GLY A 119 20.41 4.01 9.87
CA GLY A 119 20.86 2.75 10.47
C GLY A 119 20.32 2.51 11.88
N GLN A 120 19.17 3.12 12.23
CA GLN A 120 18.55 2.87 13.53
C GLN A 120 18.18 1.39 13.65
N LYS A 121 18.58 0.78 14.77
CA LYS A 121 18.17 -0.58 15.12
C LYS A 121 16.73 -0.58 15.62
N VAL A 122 15.91 -1.40 14.99
CA VAL A 122 14.48 -1.51 15.27
C VAL A 122 14.05 -2.96 15.44
N GLY A 123 12.94 -3.14 16.16
CA GLY A 123 12.30 -4.44 16.37
C GLY A 123 11.18 -4.72 15.35
N LEU A 124 10.52 -5.86 15.54
CA LEU A 124 9.44 -6.34 14.67
C LEU A 124 8.22 -5.40 14.59
N THR A 125 7.95 -4.65 15.66
CA THR A 125 6.78 -3.75 15.76
C THR A 125 6.97 -2.39 15.08
N HIS A 126 8.20 -2.08 14.66
CA HIS A 126 8.51 -0.82 14.00
C HIS A 126 7.74 -0.66 12.71
N LYS A 127 7.14 0.52 12.50
CA LYS A 127 6.32 0.84 11.34
C LYS A 127 7.19 1.44 10.25
N LEU A 128 7.07 0.88 9.06
CA LEU A 128 7.80 1.32 7.88
C LEU A 128 7.07 2.48 7.19
N GLN A 129 7.83 3.25 6.41
CA GLN A 129 7.35 4.34 5.57
C GLN A 129 7.86 4.19 4.12
N ASP A 130 7.22 4.91 3.19
CA ASP A 130 7.59 4.89 1.77
C ASP A 130 9.05 5.33 1.56
N ASN A 131 9.78 4.52 0.78
CA ASN A 131 11.20 4.63 0.47
C ASN A 131 12.15 4.32 1.63
N ASP A 132 11.70 3.63 2.68
CA ASP A 132 12.61 3.09 3.68
C ASP A 132 13.49 1.99 3.07
N ILE A 133 14.77 2.02 3.45
CA ILE A 133 15.73 0.96 3.19
C ILE A 133 15.87 0.13 4.47
N VAL A 134 15.78 -1.20 4.35
CA VAL A 134 15.81 -2.12 5.48
C VAL A 134 16.88 -3.19 5.29
N LEU A 135 17.67 -3.42 6.34
CA LEU A 135 18.58 -4.55 6.46
C LEU A 135 18.13 -5.44 7.62
N ILE A 136 17.82 -6.70 7.34
CA ILE A 136 17.38 -7.65 8.38
C ILE A 136 18.58 -8.46 8.87
N HIS A 137 18.78 -8.47 10.20
CA HIS A 137 19.77 -9.29 10.86
C HIS A 137 19.10 -10.54 11.44
N LYS A 138 19.62 -11.70 11.03
CA LYS A 138 19.21 -13.00 11.55
C LYS A 138 19.98 -13.35 12.83
N LYS A 139 19.43 -14.23 13.65
CA LYS A 139 20.07 -14.80 14.84
C LYS A 139 21.34 -15.56 14.49
#